data_AF-A0A7S0V7L7-F1
#
_entry.id   AF-A0A7S0V7L7-F1
#
_cell.length_a   1.000
_cell.length_b   1.000
_cell.length_c   1.000
_cell.angle_alpha   90.00
_cell.angle_beta   90.00
_cell.angle_gamma   90.00
#
_symmetry.space_group_name_H-M   'P 1'
#
loop_
_entity.id
_entity.type
_entity.pdbx_description
1 polymer ?
#
loop_
_entity_poly.entity_id
_entity_poly.type
_entity_poly.pdbx_seq_one_letter_code
_entity_poly.pdbx_strand_id
1 'polypeptide(L)'
;MGIFLCNSLRELLTTFTHFSGMQSIEWFENTYDSIRKSALWQVIIWVIPAWFAGTITGYLLPRPPKHPVLLFFSVTFRKFAILYHLFIIARDVWRTYTSPGTFQSFILAFSKWICGSGFEMELPPNDPRAAVLSSALPPPPPPPIPEVDDWPVTREDLAAFKSTLAEITPAPGASAWDLILDKEIPHSIRYTAWRRTNAAGQTEYKSVTVVPDVSVEEFSDLYLDDDFRPQWDPMIAEHTVIASGDFFQRQQIVRWVRRFPFKFITPREYCLARRIFREGATTVTTGAVAAGMGVGMGIG
;
A
#
# COMPACT_ATOMS: atom_id res chain seq x y z
N MET A 1 6.81 32.95 9.44
CA MET A 1 5.51 33.06 8.74
C MET A 1 4.30 32.74 9.64
N GLY A 2 4.41 32.79 10.97
CA GLY A 2 3.27 32.64 11.91
C GLY A 2 2.87 33.93 12.64
N ILE A 3 3.71 34.98 12.58
CA ILE A 3 3.48 36.26 13.26
C ILE A 3 2.57 37.18 12.42
N PHE A 4 2.55 37.03 11.09
CA PHE A 4 1.71 37.84 10.20
C PHE A 4 0.21 37.47 10.23
N LEU A 5 -0.13 36.20 10.52
CA LEU A 5 -1.54 35.77 10.62
C LEU A 5 -2.21 36.20 11.93
N CYS A 6 -1.45 36.46 12.99
CA CYS A 6 -2.00 36.88 14.28
C CYS A 6 -2.34 38.38 14.33
N ASN A 7 -1.62 39.22 13.56
CA ASN A 7 -1.90 40.66 13.49
C ASN A 7 -3.11 40.99 12.60
N SER A 8 -3.34 40.23 11.52
CA SER A 8 -4.47 40.46 10.62
C SER A 8 -5.83 40.10 11.26
N LEU A 9 -5.87 39.10 12.13
CA LEU A 9 -7.07 38.77 12.95
C LEU A 9 -7.32 39.78 14.07
N ARG A 10 -6.24 40.38 14.63
CA ARG A 10 -6.36 41.42 15.66
C ARG A 10 -6.93 42.72 15.07
N GLU A 11 -6.55 43.09 13.85
CA GLU A 11 -7.12 44.28 13.19
C GLU A 11 -8.60 44.12 12.83
N LEU A 12 -9.01 42.94 12.35
CA LEU A 12 -10.41 42.63 12.05
C LEU A 12 -11.31 42.63 13.30
N LEU A 13 -10.77 42.26 14.47
CA LEU A 13 -11.50 42.30 15.73
C LEU A 13 -11.61 43.73 16.29
N THR A 14 -10.60 44.59 16.07
CA THR A 14 -10.64 45.99 16.53
C THR A 14 -11.59 46.88 15.74
N THR A 15 -11.85 46.58 14.45
CA THR A 15 -12.82 47.35 13.66
C THR A 15 -14.27 47.08 14.09
N PHE A 16 -14.53 45.93 14.73
CA PHE A 16 -15.85 45.57 15.26
C PHE A 16 -16.12 46.12 16.67
N THR A 17 -15.08 46.50 17.42
CA THR A 17 -15.20 46.95 18.82
C THR A 17 -15.56 48.42 19.01
N HIS A 18 -15.98 49.14 17.96
CA HIS A 18 -16.49 50.51 18.12
C HIS A 18 -18.01 50.60 18.36
N PHE A 19 -18.67 49.45 18.56
CA PHE A 19 -20.06 49.38 18.98
C PHE A 19 -20.15 48.32 20.10
N SER A 20 -20.47 48.74 21.33
CA SER A 20 -20.70 47.89 22.53
C SER A 20 -19.48 47.21 23.19
N GLY A 21 -18.47 47.99 23.56
CA GLY A 21 -17.30 47.52 24.33
C GLY A 21 -17.51 47.55 25.84
N MET A 22 -18.01 46.45 26.44
CA MET A 22 -17.62 45.96 27.78
C MET A 22 -18.28 44.61 28.11
N GLN A 23 -19.53 44.38 27.69
CA GLN A 23 -20.27 43.14 27.97
C GLN A 23 -19.83 41.93 27.11
N SER A 24 -19.23 42.17 25.95
CA SER A 24 -18.85 41.10 25.01
C SER A 24 -17.59 40.33 25.43
N ILE A 25 -16.65 40.98 26.14
CA ILE A 25 -15.40 40.35 26.57
C ILE A 25 -15.64 39.45 27.79
N GLU A 26 -16.37 39.92 28.81
CA GLU A 26 -16.75 39.09 29.96
C GLU A 26 -17.63 37.91 29.55
N TRP A 27 -18.55 38.12 28.60
CA TRP A 27 -19.36 37.04 28.06
C TRP A 27 -18.49 36.02 27.31
N PHE A 28 -17.52 36.47 26.53
CA PHE A 28 -16.59 35.59 25.80
C PHE A 28 -15.69 34.80 26.75
N GLU A 29 -15.11 35.45 27.77
CA GLU A 29 -14.26 34.78 28.77
C GLU A 29 -15.06 33.77 29.58
N ASN A 30 -16.26 34.12 30.06
CA ASN A 30 -17.12 33.18 30.80
C ASN A 30 -17.59 32.01 29.93
N THR A 31 -17.90 32.26 28.66
CA THR A 31 -18.29 31.22 27.71
C THR A 31 -17.11 30.31 27.37
N TYR A 32 -15.93 30.88 27.15
CA TYR A 32 -14.70 30.13 26.89
C TYR A 32 -14.31 29.26 28.10
N ASP A 33 -14.39 29.80 29.32
CA ASP A 33 -14.04 29.08 30.54
C ASP A 33 -15.08 28.01 30.89
N SER A 34 -16.36 28.25 30.59
CA SER A 34 -17.44 27.26 30.66
C SER A 34 -17.22 26.11 29.65
N ILE A 35 -16.87 26.43 28.42
CA ILE A 35 -16.54 25.44 27.38
C ILE A 35 -15.29 24.64 27.79
N ARG A 36 -14.23 25.29 28.29
CA ARG A 36 -12.99 24.67 28.84
C ARG A 36 -13.23 23.72 29.99
N LYS A 37 -14.18 24.03 30.86
CA LYS A 37 -14.53 23.18 32.01
C LYS A 37 -15.55 22.10 31.64
N SER A 38 -16.16 22.16 30.45
CA SER A 38 -17.10 21.13 30.01
C SER A 38 -16.41 19.77 29.81
N ALA A 39 -17.09 18.70 30.22
CA ALA A 39 -16.61 17.33 30.04
C ALA A 39 -16.35 16.99 28.56
N LEU A 40 -17.07 17.63 27.65
CA LEU A 40 -16.92 17.47 26.20
C LEU A 40 -15.60 18.06 25.70
N TRP A 41 -15.20 19.25 26.19
CA TRP A 41 -13.93 19.87 25.80
C TRP A 41 -12.72 19.18 26.41
N GLN A 42 -12.88 18.62 27.62
CA GLN A 42 -11.89 17.72 28.21
C GLN A 42 -11.71 16.43 27.40
N VAL A 43 -12.74 15.92 26.72
CA VAL A 43 -12.58 14.77 25.81
C VAL A 43 -11.89 15.21 24.52
N ILE A 44 -12.34 16.29 23.90
CA ILE A 44 -11.86 16.71 22.59
C ILE A 44 -10.37 17.10 22.62
N ILE A 45 -9.90 17.77 23.68
CA ILE A 45 -8.51 18.19 23.81
C ILE A 45 -7.51 17.03 23.89
N TRP A 46 -7.95 15.85 24.34
CA TRP A 46 -7.10 14.64 24.38
C TRP A 46 -7.33 13.72 23.18
N VAL A 47 -8.57 13.66 22.68
CA VAL A 47 -8.92 12.82 21.53
C VAL A 47 -8.31 13.36 20.24
N ILE A 48 -8.35 14.67 19.99
CA ILE A 48 -7.84 15.25 18.74
C ILE A 48 -6.32 15.03 18.57
N PRO A 49 -5.45 15.33 19.56
CA PRO A 49 -4.02 15.08 19.41
C PRO A 49 -3.69 13.59 19.30
N ALA A 50 -4.40 12.72 20.01
CA ALA A 50 -4.22 11.27 19.91
C ALA A 50 -4.67 10.73 18.54
N TRP A 51 -5.77 11.25 17.99
CA TRP A 51 -6.20 10.96 16.62
C TRP A 51 -5.18 11.45 15.61
N PHE A 52 -4.67 12.68 15.78
CA PHE A 52 -3.69 13.27 14.88
C PHE A 52 -2.36 12.49 14.91
N ALA A 53 -1.91 12.07 16.10
CA ALA A 53 -0.77 11.18 16.25
C ALA A 53 -1.02 9.80 15.60
N GLY A 54 -2.22 9.23 15.75
CA GLY A 54 -2.63 8.00 15.09
C GLY A 54 -2.67 8.12 13.56
N THR A 55 -3.12 9.27 13.02
CA THR A 55 -3.10 9.53 11.57
C THR A 55 -1.68 9.72 11.03
N ILE A 56 -0.79 10.37 11.79
CA ILE A 56 0.61 10.55 11.40
C ILE A 56 1.38 9.22 11.43
N THR A 57 1.08 8.36 12.41
CA THR A 57 1.79 7.07 12.60
C THR A 57 1.15 5.90 11.85
N GLY A 58 -0.01 6.10 11.19
CA GLY A 58 -0.75 5.05 10.48
C GLY A 58 -1.55 4.09 11.37
N TYR A 59 -1.63 4.35 12.68
CA TYR A 59 -2.41 3.58 13.64
C TYR A 59 -3.71 4.32 13.99
N LEU A 60 -4.74 4.16 13.15
CA LEU A 60 -6.09 4.63 13.49
C LEU A 60 -6.65 3.83 14.68
N LEU A 61 -7.10 4.53 15.73
CA LEU A 61 -7.94 3.95 16.77
C LEU A 61 -9.21 3.34 16.13
N PRO A 62 -9.73 2.22 16.65
CA PRO A 62 -10.98 1.63 16.15
C PRO A 62 -12.11 2.66 16.20
N ARG A 63 -12.98 2.67 15.17
CA ARG A 63 -14.16 3.54 15.13
C ARG A 63 -14.99 3.36 16.41
N PRO A 64 -15.53 4.44 16.99
CA PRO A 64 -16.49 4.31 18.09
C PRO A 64 -17.67 3.46 17.60
N PRO A 65 -18.13 2.46 18.37
CA PRO A 65 -19.24 1.61 17.98
C PRO A 65 -20.52 2.44 17.82
N LYS A 66 -21.43 1.99 16.94
CA LYS A 66 -22.72 2.65 16.65
C LYS A 66 -23.67 2.74 17.85
N HIS A 67 -23.37 2.04 18.95
CA HIS A 67 -24.11 2.12 20.21
C HIS A 67 -23.20 2.61 21.34
N PRO A 68 -23.58 3.68 22.07
CA PRO A 68 -22.72 4.36 23.04
C PRO A 68 -22.68 3.63 24.40
N VAL A 69 -22.65 2.30 24.41
CA VAL A 69 -22.73 1.53 25.67
C VAL A 69 -21.38 1.50 26.42
N LEU A 70 -20.28 1.87 25.75
CA LEU A 70 -18.95 1.97 26.40
C LEU A 70 -18.68 3.31 27.12
N LEU A 71 -19.64 4.25 27.18
CA LEU A 71 -19.42 5.51 27.89
C LEU A 71 -19.59 5.42 29.41
N PHE A 72 -19.94 4.26 29.98
CA PHE A 72 -20.12 4.09 31.44
C PHE A 72 -18.96 3.41 32.17
N PHE A 73 -17.76 3.40 31.58
CA PHE A 73 -16.58 2.99 32.34
C PHE A 73 -15.96 4.17 33.08
N SER A 74 -15.75 3.97 34.38
CA SER A 74 -15.07 4.89 35.31
C SER A 74 -13.84 5.55 34.67
N VAL A 75 -13.58 6.81 35.02
CA VAL A 75 -12.40 7.58 34.57
C VAL A 75 -11.11 6.77 34.73
N THR A 76 -11.04 5.94 35.77
CA THR A 76 -9.93 5.03 36.04
C THR A 76 -9.77 3.97 34.94
N PHE A 77 -10.85 3.31 34.53
CA PHE A 77 -10.82 2.31 33.46
C PHE A 77 -10.42 2.91 32.11
N ARG A 78 -10.84 4.14 31.82
CA ARG A 78 -10.45 4.85 30.59
C ARG A 78 -8.95 5.17 30.56
N LYS A 79 -8.37 5.57 31.71
CA LYS A 79 -6.91 5.73 31.84
C LYS A 79 -6.17 4.41 31.65
N PHE A 80 -6.68 3.32 32.22
CA PHE A 80 -6.12 1.98 32.02
C PHE A 80 -6.19 1.52 30.56
N ALA A 81 -7.30 1.74 29.87
CA ALA A 81 -7.45 1.39 28.45
C ALA A 81 -6.48 2.16 27.55
N ILE A 82 -6.28 3.47 27.82
CA ILE A 82 -5.31 4.30 27.09
C ILE A 82 -3.88 3.82 27.36
N LEU A 83 -3.52 3.60 28.63
CA LEU A 83 -2.19 3.08 29.00
C LEU A 83 -1.93 1.69 28.39
N TYR A 84 -2.95 0.83 28.36
CA TYR A 84 -2.87 -0.48 27.74
C TYR A 84 -2.66 -0.40 26.22
N HIS A 85 -3.36 0.51 25.53
CA HIS A 85 -3.14 0.73 24.10
C HIS A 85 -1.79 1.36 23.80
N LEU A 86 -1.33 2.33 24.60
CA LEU A 86 0.02 2.87 24.49
C LEU A 86 1.07 1.77 24.71
N PHE A 87 0.84 0.84 25.65
CA PHE A 87 1.73 -0.30 25.86
C PHE A 87 1.75 -1.26 24.66
N ILE A 88 0.60 -1.56 24.05
CA ILE A 88 0.55 -2.39 22.83
C ILE A 88 1.30 -1.71 21.69
N ILE A 89 1.06 -0.41 21.46
CA ILE A 89 1.75 0.36 20.42
C ILE A 89 3.26 0.37 20.69
N ALA A 90 3.69 0.65 21.93
CA ALA A 90 5.09 0.64 22.30
C ALA A 90 5.73 -0.75 22.13
N ARG A 91 5.02 -1.83 22.49
CA ARG A 91 5.46 -3.22 22.28
C ARG A 91 5.60 -3.56 20.79
N ASP A 92 4.64 -3.15 19.97
CA ASP A 92 4.63 -3.48 18.55
C ASP A 92 5.66 -2.63 17.79
N VAL A 93 5.84 -1.36 18.15
CA VAL A 93 6.97 -0.52 17.71
C VAL A 93 8.29 -1.16 18.16
N TRP A 94 8.42 -1.56 19.42
CA TRP A 94 9.61 -2.26 19.90
C TRP A 94 9.86 -3.52 19.09
N ARG A 95 8.88 -4.41 18.87
CA ARG A 95 9.08 -5.64 18.08
C ARG A 95 9.41 -5.39 16.61
N THR A 96 8.85 -4.33 16.02
CA THR A 96 9.07 -3.99 14.61
C THR A 96 10.45 -3.38 14.42
N TYR A 97 10.88 -2.51 15.32
CA TYR A 97 12.14 -1.78 15.22
C TYR A 97 13.30 -2.44 15.97
N THR A 98 13.07 -3.35 16.91
CA THR A 98 14.11 -4.15 17.61
C THR A 98 14.22 -5.57 17.07
N SER A 99 13.89 -5.78 15.79
CA SER A 99 14.31 -7.00 15.11
C SER A 99 15.86 -7.12 15.16
N PRO A 100 16.42 -8.32 15.37
CA PRO A 100 17.86 -8.47 15.56
C PRO A 100 18.59 -8.04 14.29
N GLY A 101 19.44 -7.01 14.39
CA GLY A 101 20.36 -6.63 13.33
C GLY A 101 20.57 -5.12 13.18
N THR A 102 19.60 -4.39 12.67
CA THR A 102 19.80 -3.00 12.20
C THR A 102 19.73 -1.96 13.32
N PHE A 103 18.76 -2.10 14.22
CA PHE A 103 18.55 -1.10 15.27
C PHE A 103 19.57 -1.20 16.40
N GLN A 104 20.01 -2.40 16.74
CA GLN A 104 21.08 -2.59 17.73
C GLN A 104 22.40 -2.00 17.23
N SER A 105 22.75 -2.21 15.95
CA SER A 105 23.89 -1.54 15.31
C SER A 105 23.74 -0.02 15.29
N PHE A 106 22.54 0.49 15.00
CA PHE A 106 22.26 1.93 15.06
C PHE A 106 22.43 2.52 16.47
N ILE A 107 21.87 1.90 17.50
CA ILE A 107 21.99 2.37 18.89
C ILE A 107 23.45 2.32 19.37
N LEU A 108 24.20 1.28 18.99
CA LEU A 108 25.62 1.18 19.31
C LEU A 108 26.44 2.26 18.59
N ALA A 109 26.20 2.48 17.28
CA ALA A 109 26.86 3.54 16.51
C ALA A 109 26.53 4.94 17.06
N PHE A 110 25.26 5.16 17.44
CA PHE A 110 24.80 6.41 18.03
C PHE A 110 25.41 6.64 19.42
N SER A 111 25.53 5.59 20.24
CA SER A 111 26.16 5.68 21.56
C SER A 111 27.67 5.99 21.45
N LYS A 112 28.38 5.37 20.50
CA LYS A 112 29.78 5.67 20.20
C LYS A 112 29.96 7.13 19.75
N TRP A 113 29.07 7.61 18.87
CA TRP A 113 29.06 8.99 18.39
C TRP A 113 28.89 10.00 19.52
N ILE A 114 27.96 9.74 20.45
CA ILE A 114 27.77 10.58 21.65
C ILE A 114 29.00 10.53 22.57
N CYS A 115 29.72 9.42 22.61
CA CYS A 115 30.98 9.27 23.35
C CYS A 115 32.22 9.80 22.60
N GLY A 116 32.05 10.52 21.49
CA GLY A 116 33.15 11.19 20.77
C GLY A 116 33.99 10.28 19.86
N SER A 117 33.59 9.01 19.71
CA SER A 117 34.14 8.12 18.68
C SER A 117 33.18 8.18 17.49
N GLY A 118 33.63 8.52 16.29
CA GLY A 118 32.78 8.85 15.14
C GLY A 118 31.61 7.89 14.85
N PHE A 119 30.65 8.33 14.04
CA PHE A 119 29.48 7.54 13.70
C PHE A 119 29.82 6.50 12.61
N GLU A 120 30.02 5.25 13.00
CA GLU A 120 30.26 4.14 12.08
C GLU A 120 29.24 3.03 12.33
N MET A 121 28.42 2.77 11.32
CA MET A 121 27.33 1.79 11.38
C MET A 121 27.71 0.55 10.59
N GLU A 122 28.08 -0.52 11.29
CA GLU A 122 28.23 -1.84 10.68
C GLU A 122 26.88 -2.55 10.69
N LEU A 123 26.32 -2.73 9.49
CA LEU A 123 25.17 -3.59 9.27
C LEU A 123 25.65 -5.06 9.34
N PRO A 124 24.90 -5.97 9.98
CA PRO A 124 25.26 -7.38 9.94
C PRO A 124 25.32 -7.86 8.48
N PRO A 125 26.30 -8.69 8.11
CA PRO A 125 26.32 -9.28 6.79
C PRO A 125 25.00 -10.04 6.55
N ASN A 126 24.45 -9.89 5.35
CA ASN A 126 23.25 -10.60 4.91
C ASN A 126 23.30 -12.07 5.36
N ASP A 127 22.14 -12.57 5.78
CA ASP A 127 21.85 -13.95 6.18
C ASP A 127 22.87 -14.95 5.59
N PRO A 128 23.54 -15.81 6.38
CA PRO A 128 24.50 -16.80 5.88
C PRO A 128 23.95 -17.74 4.78
N ARG A 129 22.64 -17.75 4.54
CA ARG A 129 22.02 -18.39 3.36
C ARG A 129 22.32 -17.71 2.03
N ALA A 130 22.57 -16.39 2.02
CA ALA A 130 22.92 -15.64 0.81
C ALA A 130 24.33 -15.99 0.30
N ALA A 131 25.24 -16.39 1.20
CA ALA A 131 26.60 -16.81 0.84
C ALA A 131 26.65 -18.19 0.14
N VAL A 132 25.68 -19.07 0.41
CA VAL A 132 25.61 -20.41 -0.21
C VAL A 132 25.23 -20.32 -1.70
N LEU A 133 24.45 -19.30 -2.10
CA LEU A 133 24.04 -19.08 -3.49
C LEU A 133 25.16 -18.58 -4.41
N SER A 134 26.27 -18.07 -3.87
CA SER A 134 27.34 -17.45 -4.68
C SER A 134 28.45 -18.44 -5.10
N SER A 135 28.38 -19.72 -4.69
CA SER A 135 29.41 -20.73 -5.00
C SER A 135 28.95 -21.88 -5.90
N ALA A 136 27.70 -21.89 -6.37
CA ALA A 136 27.20 -22.94 -7.24
C ALA A 136 27.58 -22.66 -8.71
N LEU A 137 28.42 -23.53 -9.28
CA LEU A 137 28.64 -23.63 -10.72
C LEU A 137 27.30 -23.76 -11.47
N PRO A 138 27.15 -23.18 -12.68
CA PRO A 138 25.92 -23.30 -13.45
C PRO A 138 25.67 -24.79 -13.79
N PRO A 139 24.43 -25.30 -13.59
CA PRO A 139 24.11 -26.66 -14.00
C PRO A 139 24.25 -26.81 -15.52
N PRO A 140 24.67 -27.98 -16.03
CA PRO A 140 24.77 -28.22 -17.46
C PRO A 140 23.41 -28.06 -18.15
N PRO A 141 23.38 -27.61 -19.41
CA PRO A 141 22.13 -27.41 -20.13
C PRO A 141 21.36 -28.74 -20.22
N PRO A 142 20.05 -28.75 -19.91
CA PRO A 142 19.27 -29.96 -19.99
C PRO A 142 19.18 -30.45 -21.45
N PRO A 143 19.12 -31.77 -21.68
CA PRO A 143 18.90 -32.33 -23.02
C PRO A 143 17.55 -31.84 -23.57
N PRO A 144 17.37 -31.78 -24.92
CA PRO A 144 16.13 -31.31 -25.52
C PRO A 144 15.02 -32.30 -25.18
N ILE A 145 14.13 -31.87 -24.28
CA ILE A 145 12.92 -32.60 -23.93
C ILE A 145 11.92 -32.32 -25.07
N PRO A 146 11.26 -33.35 -25.65
CA PRO A 146 10.24 -33.13 -26.68
C PRO A 146 9.14 -32.20 -26.15
N GLU A 147 8.92 -31.09 -26.86
CA GLU A 147 7.89 -30.08 -26.59
C GLU A 147 6.49 -30.72 -26.62
N VAL A 148 6.01 -31.09 -25.44
CA VAL A 148 4.58 -31.07 -25.16
C VAL A 148 4.37 -29.76 -24.41
N ASP A 149 3.84 -28.73 -25.10
CA ASP A 149 3.55 -27.41 -24.52
C ASP A 149 2.32 -27.52 -23.59
N ASP A 150 2.46 -28.27 -22.49
CA ASP A 150 1.45 -28.50 -21.45
C ASP A 150 1.35 -27.30 -20.48
N TRP A 151 1.77 -26.12 -20.93
CA TRP A 151 1.73 -24.91 -20.11
C TRP A 151 0.31 -24.33 -20.08
N PRO A 152 -0.24 -23.90 -18.93
CA PRO A 152 -1.61 -23.40 -18.84
C PRO A 152 -1.92 -22.16 -19.68
N VAL A 153 -0.90 -21.42 -20.11
CA VAL A 153 -1.05 -20.22 -20.95
C VAL A 153 -0.56 -20.54 -22.36
N THR A 154 -1.50 -20.55 -23.29
CA THR A 154 -1.33 -21.02 -24.67
C THR A 154 -1.34 -19.86 -25.67
N ARG A 155 -1.06 -20.15 -26.94
CA ARG A 155 -1.10 -19.15 -28.01
C ARG A 155 -2.53 -18.72 -28.35
N GLU A 156 -3.50 -19.59 -28.09
CA GLU A 156 -4.93 -19.33 -28.20
C GLU A 156 -5.35 -18.23 -27.21
N ASP A 157 -4.85 -18.29 -25.98
CA ASP A 157 -5.09 -17.25 -24.96
C ASP A 157 -4.51 -15.90 -25.39
N LEU A 158 -3.32 -15.89 -25.99
CA LEU A 158 -2.71 -14.70 -26.57
C LEU A 158 -3.60 -14.10 -27.68
N ALA A 159 -4.11 -14.94 -28.58
CA ALA A 159 -4.97 -14.50 -29.67
C ALA A 159 -6.28 -13.91 -29.15
N ALA A 160 -6.90 -14.54 -28.15
CA ALA A 160 -8.12 -14.05 -27.50
C ALA A 160 -7.87 -12.72 -26.74
N PHE A 161 -6.72 -12.59 -26.07
CA PHE A 161 -6.32 -11.35 -25.42
C PHE A 161 -6.18 -10.20 -26.42
N LYS A 162 -5.49 -10.44 -27.54
CA LYS A 162 -5.33 -9.44 -28.61
C LYS A 162 -6.64 -9.06 -29.28
N SER A 163 -7.51 -10.03 -29.57
CA SER A 163 -8.81 -9.75 -30.17
C SER A 163 -9.68 -8.89 -29.26
N THR A 164 -9.59 -9.11 -27.94
CA THR A 164 -10.26 -8.31 -26.91
C THR A 164 -9.69 -6.89 -26.86
N LEU A 165 -8.37 -6.74 -26.90
CA LEU A 165 -7.71 -5.43 -26.88
C LEU A 165 -8.04 -4.57 -28.11
N ALA A 166 -8.06 -5.21 -29.29
CA ALA A 166 -8.39 -4.58 -30.57
C ALA A 166 -9.90 -4.40 -30.77
N GLU A 167 -10.72 -4.84 -29.81
CA GLU A 167 -12.19 -4.75 -29.86
C GLU A 167 -12.79 -5.42 -31.12
N ILE A 168 -12.07 -6.40 -31.69
CA ILE A 168 -12.48 -7.16 -32.88
C ILE A 168 -13.60 -8.13 -32.52
N THR A 169 -13.49 -8.78 -31.36
CA THR A 169 -14.52 -9.67 -30.85
C THR A 169 -15.56 -8.82 -30.10
N PRO A 170 -16.82 -8.77 -30.56
CA PRO A 170 -17.88 -8.12 -29.80
C PRO A 170 -17.98 -8.79 -28.44
N ALA A 171 -18.08 -8.00 -27.37
CA ALA A 171 -18.40 -8.49 -26.04
C ALA A 171 -19.91 -8.31 -25.80
N PRO A 172 -20.77 -9.25 -26.26
CA PRO A 172 -22.21 -9.11 -26.15
C PRO A 172 -22.62 -8.98 -24.67
N GLY A 173 -23.36 -7.92 -24.36
CA GLY A 173 -23.80 -7.62 -23.00
C GLY A 173 -22.77 -6.90 -22.11
N ALA A 174 -21.55 -6.65 -22.60
CA ALA A 174 -20.62 -5.76 -21.90
C ALA A 174 -20.92 -4.28 -22.21
N SER A 175 -20.68 -3.40 -21.24
CA SER A 175 -20.75 -1.96 -21.45
C SER A 175 -19.59 -1.47 -22.32
N ALA A 176 -19.74 -0.26 -22.87
CA ALA A 176 -18.61 0.45 -23.48
C ALA A 176 -17.50 0.71 -22.45
N TRP A 177 -16.28 0.96 -22.95
CA TRP A 177 -15.15 1.37 -22.12
C TRP A 177 -15.32 2.82 -21.65
N ASP A 178 -15.42 3.00 -20.34
CA ASP A 178 -15.46 4.31 -19.70
C ASP A 178 -14.05 4.71 -19.26
N LEU A 179 -13.58 5.88 -19.71
CA LEU A 179 -12.33 6.46 -19.25
C LEU A 179 -12.44 6.82 -17.76
N ILE A 180 -11.55 6.27 -16.92
CA ILE A 180 -11.53 6.54 -15.47
C ILE A 180 -10.32 7.33 -15.01
N LEU A 181 -9.24 7.30 -15.79
CA LEU A 181 -8.01 8.01 -15.46
C LEU A 181 -7.25 8.36 -16.74
N ASP A 182 -6.82 9.60 -16.82
CA ASP A 182 -5.84 10.05 -17.80
C ASP A 182 -4.88 10.99 -17.08
N LYS A 183 -3.63 10.56 -16.92
CA LYS A 183 -2.60 11.27 -16.17
C LYS A 183 -1.29 11.27 -16.96
N GLU A 184 -0.60 12.39 -16.90
CA GLU A 184 0.71 12.55 -17.52
C GLU A 184 1.65 13.21 -16.52
N ILE A 185 2.82 12.61 -16.35
CA ILE A 185 3.98 13.22 -15.72
C ILE A 185 4.89 13.64 -16.88
N PRO A 186 5.09 14.96 -17.09
CA PRO A 186 5.84 15.48 -18.22
C PRO A 186 7.21 14.81 -18.37
N HIS A 187 7.53 14.42 -19.61
CA HIS A 187 8.80 13.79 -19.98
C HIS A 187 9.12 12.46 -19.27
N SER A 188 8.13 11.79 -18.64
CA SER A 188 8.40 10.57 -17.88
C SER A 188 7.37 9.47 -18.07
N ILE A 189 6.07 9.72 -17.89
CA ILE A 189 5.07 8.65 -17.97
C ILE A 189 3.70 9.21 -18.29
N ARG A 190 2.99 8.57 -19.22
CA ARG A 190 1.56 8.79 -19.44
C ARG A 190 0.80 7.52 -19.10
N TYR A 191 -0.21 7.65 -18.26
CA TYR A 191 -1.04 6.55 -17.82
C TYR A 191 -2.51 6.85 -18.09
N THR A 192 -3.12 6.02 -18.91
CA THR A 192 -4.54 6.11 -19.23
C THR A 192 -5.22 4.79 -18.86
N ALA A 193 -6.37 4.84 -18.20
CA ALA A 193 -7.11 3.66 -17.76
C ALA A 193 -8.60 3.81 -18.02
N TRP A 194 -9.21 2.69 -18.40
CA TRP A 194 -10.62 2.53 -18.68
C TRP A 194 -11.20 1.41 -17.82
N ARG A 195 -12.51 1.49 -17.56
CA ARG A 195 -13.28 0.40 -16.96
C ARG A 195 -14.46 0.05 -17.86
N ARG A 196 -14.96 -1.17 -17.75
CA ARG A 196 -16.28 -1.55 -18.24
C ARG A 196 -16.90 -2.59 -17.31
N THR A 197 -18.20 -2.80 -17.44
CA THR A 197 -18.90 -3.92 -16.81
C THR A 197 -19.13 -4.99 -17.86
N ASN A 198 -18.73 -6.23 -17.57
CA ASN A 198 -18.95 -7.35 -18.48
C ASN A 198 -20.37 -7.92 -18.36
N ALA A 199 -20.72 -8.87 -19.24
CA ALA A 199 -22.05 -9.48 -19.25
C ALA A 199 -22.42 -10.19 -17.94
N ALA A 200 -21.43 -10.63 -17.15
CA ALA A 200 -21.62 -11.26 -15.85
C ALA A 200 -21.76 -10.23 -14.70
N GLY A 201 -21.75 -8.93 -15.00
CA GLY A 201 -21.80 -7.86 -14.01
C GLY A 201 -20.48 -7.59 -13.29
N GLN A 202 -19.39 -8.23 -13.70
CA GLN A 202 -18.06 -8.00 -13.13
C GLN A 202 -17.38 -6.81 -13.80
N THR A 203 -16.52 -6.13 -13.06
CA THR A 203 -15.76 -4.99 -13.59
C THR A 203 -14.48 -5.46 -14.26
N GLU A 204 -14.28 -5.03 -15.50
CA GLU A 204 -13.05 -5.21 -16.27
C GLU A 204 -12.31 -3.88 -16.38
N TYR A 205 -10.98 -3.97 -16.37
CA TYR A 205 -10.10 -2.82 -16.47
C TYR A 205 -9.15 -3.00 -17.64
N LYS A 206 -8.90 -1.89 -18.34
CA LYS A 206 -7.88 -1.77 -19.38
C LYS A 206 -7.03 -0.56 -19.04
N SER A 207 -5.73 -0.67 -19.18
CA SER A 207 -4.84 0.48 -19.02
C SER A 207 -3.73 0.46 -20.05
N VAL A 208 -3.26 1.66 -20.38
CA VAL A 208 -2.14 1.91 -21.28
C VAL A 208 -1.17 2.79 -20.52
N THR A 209 0.07 2.32 -20.43
CA THR A 209 1.17 3.07 -19.85
C THR A 209 2.18 3.32 -20.96
N VAL A 210 2.52 4.59 -21.18
CA VAL A 210 3.56 4.99 -22.13
C VAL A 210 4.71 5.57 -21.30
N VAL A 211 5.86 4.91 -21.37
CA VAL A 211 7.11 5.36 -20.74
C VAL A 211 8.11 5.57 -21.87
N PRO A 212 8.51 6.81 -22.17
CA PRO A 212 9.58 7.08 -23.13
C PRO A 212 10.91 6.58 -22.58
N ASP A 213 11.86 6.32 -23.49
CA ASP A 213 13.26 6.00 -23.16
C ASP A 213 13.47 4.73 -22.32
N VAL A 214 12.54 3.78 -22.37
CA VAL A 214 12.67 2.45 -21.73
C VAL A 214 12.50 1.37 -22.79
N SER A 215 13.41 0.39 -22.80
CA SER A 215 13.29 -0.76 -23.71
C SER A 215 12.14 -1.69 -23.31
N VAL A 216 11.63 -2.44 -24.27
CA VAL A 216 10.55 -3.40 -24.04
C VAL A 216 11.00 -4.49 -23.05
N GLU A 217 12.28 -4.87 -23.12
CA GLU A 217 12.92 -5.85 -22.26
C GLU A 217 13.00 -5.35 -20.81
N GLU A 218 13.51 -4.13 -20.58
CA GLU A 218 13.61 -3.54 -19.24
C GLU A 218 12.23 -3.40 -18.59
N PHE A 219 11.23 -2.95 -19.35
CA PHE A 219 9.87 -2.84 -18.83
C PHE A 219 9.27 -4.21 -18.52
N SER A 220 9.54 -5.22 -19.35
CA SER A 220 9.07 -6.59 -19.11
C SER A 220 9.76 -7.21 -17.89
N ASP A 221 11.05 -6.96 -17.69
CA ASP A 221 11.82 -7.42 -16.54
C ASP A 221 11.27 -6.84 -15.25
N LEU A 222 11.01 -5.52 -15.21
CA LEU A 222 10.41 -4.85 -14.06
C LEU A 222 9.07 -5.45 -13.62
N TYR A 223 8.22 -5.84 -14.58
CA TYR A 223 6.89 -6.39 -14.28
C TYR A 223 6.91 -7.87 -13.87
N LEU A 224 7.95 -8.60 -14.25
CA LEU A 224 8.08 -10.04 -13.99
C LEU A 224 9.00 -10.36 -12.82
N ASP A 225 9.78 -9.39 -12.37
CA ASP A 225 10.60 -9.50 -11.17
C ASP A 225 9.73 -9.40 -9.91
N ASP A 226 9.29 -10.56 -9.42
CA ASP A 226 8.50 -10.66 -8.21
C ASP A 226 9.31 -10.32 -6.95
N ASP A 227 10.65 -10.48 -6.97
CA ASP A 227 11.54 -10.16 -5.84
C ASP A 227 11.73 -8.66 -5.67
N PHE A 228 11.78 -7.92 -6.77
CA PHE A 228 11.84 -6.46 -6.79
C PHE A 228 10.48 -5.80 -6.55
N ARG A 229 9.39 -6.51 -6.82
CA ARG A 229 8.02 -5.97 -6.76
C ARG A 229 7.61 -5.30 -5.43
N PRO A 230 7.95 -5.83 -4.25
CA PRO A 230 7.61 -5.19 -2.97
C PRO A 230 8.20 -3.78 -2.80
N GLN A 231 9.22 -3.41 -3.58
CA GLN A 231 9.81 -2.06 -3.53
C GLN A 231 8.88 -0.99 -4.10
N TRP A 232 8.01 -1.34 -5.04
CA TRP A 232 7.14 -0.39 -5.74
C TRP A 232 5.65 -0.69 -5.62
N ASP A 233 5.26 -1.93 -5.32
CA ASP A 233 3.87 -2.32 -5.00
C ASP A 233 3.75 -2.71 -3.51
N PRO A 234 3.42 -1.76 -2.61
CA PRO A 234 3.36 -2.02 -1.17
C PRO A 234 2.19 -2.96 -0.78
N MET A 235 1.30 -3.29 -1.72
CA MET A 235 0.20 -4.21 -1.45
C MET A 235 0.63 -5.68 -1.61
N ILE A 236 1.75 -5.98 -2.26
CA ILE A 236 2.30 -7.33 -2.35
C ILE A 236 3.01 -7.64 -1.03
N ALA A 237 2.46 -8.56 -0.26
CA ALA A 237 3.02 -8.92 1.05
C ALA A 237 3.90 -10.17 0.99
N GLU A 238 3.52 -11.14 0.17
CA GLU A 238 4.26 -12.37 -0.04
C GLU A 238 4.15 -12.76 -1.52
N HIS A 239 5.24 -13.30 -2.06
CA HIS A 239 5.30 -13.89 -3.38
C HIS A 239 6.09 -15.20 -3.32
N THR A 240 5.73 -16.17 -4.16
CA THR A 240 6.44 -17.44 -4.25
C THR A 240 6.27 -18.02 -5.65
N VAL A 241 7.37 -18.44 -6.29
CA VAL A 241 7.31 -19.20 -7.54
C VAL A 241 6.92 -20.65 -7.22
N ILE A 242 5.76 -21.09 -7.71
CA ILE A 242 5.27 -22.46 -7.52
C ILE A 242 5.90 -23.40 -8.55
N ALA A 243 5.93 -22.98 -9.81
CA ALA A 243 6.49 -23.78 -10.91
C ALA A 243 7.14 -22.87 -11.95
N SER A 244 8.14 -23.41 -12.65
CA SER A 244 8.78 -22.76 -13.80
C SER A 244 8.77 -23.73 -14.98
N GLY A 245 8.41 -23.21 -16.16
CA GLY A 245 8.41 -23.93 -17.42
C GLY A 245 9.60 -23.54 -18.28
N ASP A 246 9.36 -23.30 -19.58
CA ASP A 246 10.38 -22.82 -20.52
C ASP A 246 10.98 -21.47 -20.07
N PHE A 247 12.30 -21.46 -19.89
CA PHE A 247 13.09 -20.29 -19.51
C PHE A 247 13.08 -19.19 -20.58
N PHE A 248 13.18 -19.53 -21.88
CA PHE A 248 13.21 -18.55 -22.96
C PHE A 248 11.88 -17.82 -23.12
N GLN A 249 10.78 -18.50 -22.80
CA GLN A 249 9.43 -17.96 -22.79
C GLN A 249 9.00 -17.42 -21.42
N ARG A 250 9.89 -17.50 -20.42
CA ARG A 250 9.69 -17.04 -19.04
C ARG A 250 8.36 -17.54 -18.45
N GLN A 251 8.10 -18.82 -18.66
CA GLN A 251 6.91 -19.50 -18.15
C GLN A 251 7.02 -19.71 -16.64
N GLN A 252 6.09 -19.15 -15.87
CA GLN A 252 6.07 -19.29 -14.41
C GLN A 252 4.66 -19.38 -13.84
N ILE A 253 4.45 -20.22 -12.84
CA ILE A 253 3.27 -20.20 -11.98
C ILE A 253 3.71 -19.58 -10.66
N VAL A 254 3.08 -18.47 -10.29
CA VAL A 254 3.44 -17.67 -9.12
C VAL A 254 2.25 -17.53 -8.18
N ARG A 255 2.53 -17.57 -6.89
CA ARG A 255 1.58 -17.28 -5.81
C ARG A 255 1.86 -15.88 -5.31
N TRP A 256 0.85 -15.01 -5.33
CA TRP A 256 0.91 -13.69 -4.71
C TRP A 256 -0.11 -13.56 -3.60
N VAL A 257 0.30 -13.04 -2.44
CA VAL A 257 -0.59 -12.63 -1.36
C VAL A 257 -0.62 -11.11 -1.31
N ARG A 258 -1.77 -10.52 -1.66
CA ARG A 258 -1.98 -9.08 -1.58
C ARG A 258 -2.66 -8.69 -0.27
N ARG A 259 -2.06 -7.76 0.47
CA ARG A 259 -2.66 -7.14 1.65
C ARG A 259 -3.18 -5.76 1.28
N PHE A 260 -4.46 -5.52 1.57
CA PHE A 260 -5.09 -4.23 1.32
C PHE A 260 -4.85 -3.28 2.51
N PRO A 261 -4.84 -1.96 2.28
CA PRO A 261 -4.55 -0.97 3.32
C PRO A 261 -5.58 -0.97 4.47
N PHE A 262 -6.75 -1.59 4.26
CA PHE A 262 -7.78 -1.73 5.26
C PHE A 262 -7.67 -3.08 5.98
N LYS A 263 -7.33 -3.06 7.27
CA LYS A 263 -7.17 -4.28 8.12
C LYS A 263 -8.42 -5.17 8.21
N PHE A 264 -9.60 -4.68 7.81
CA PHE A 264 -10.83 -5.46 7.76
C PHE A 264 -11.01 -6.23 6.44
N ILE A 265 -10.17 -5.99 5.44
CA ILE A 265 -10.18 -6.74 4.18
C ILE A 265 -9.21 -7.90 4.33
N THR A 266 -9.74 -9.12 4.24
CA THR A 266 -8.93 -10.35 4.25
C THR A 266 -7.88 -10.27 3.12
N PRO A 267 -6.62 -10.66 3.38
CA PRO A 267 -5.61 -10.79 2.33
C PRO A 267 -6.13 -11.65 1.18
N ARG A 268 -5.82 -11.25 -0.05
CA ARG A 268 -6.22 -12.01 -1.24
C ARG A 268 -5.04 -12.79 -1.77
N GLU A 269 -5.25 -14.08 -1.93
CA GLU A 269 -4.28 -14.98 -2.54
C GLU A 269 -4.61 -15.19 -4.02
N TYR A 270 -3.59 -15.13 -4.86
CA TYR A 270 -3.68 -15.33 -6.29
C TYR A 270 -2.64 -16.37 -6.71
N CYS A 271 -3.07 -17.39 -7.47
CA CYS A 271 -2.17 -18.26 -8.21
C CYS A 271 -2.27 -17.88 -9.69
N LEU A 272 -1.18 -17.36 -10.25
CA LEU A 272 -1.12 -16.84 -11.61
C LEU A 272 -0.16 -17.70 -12.43
N ALA A 273 -0.64 -18.27 -13.54
CA ALA A 273 0.22 -18.79 -14.58
C ALA A 273 0.53 -17.66 -15.57
N ARG A 274 1.79 -17.45 -15.93
CA ARG A 274 2.22 -16.41 -16.88
C ARG A 274 3.20 -16.96 -17.91
N ARG A 275 3.19 -16.36 -19.10
CA ARG A 275 4.07 -16.68 -20.23
C ARG A 275 4.34 -15.42 -21.05
N ILE A 276 5.56 -15.29 -21.58
CA ILE A 276 5.91 -14.27 -22.55
C ILE A 276 5.84 -14.82 -23.96
N PHE A 277 5.23 -14.04 -24.84
CA PHE A 277 5.27 -14.20 -26.28
C PHE A 277 6.04 -13.04 -26.91
N ARG A 278 7.08 -13.36 -27.67
CA ARG A 278 7.84 -12.36 -28.44
C ARG A 278 7.37 -12.39 -29.90
N GLU A 279 6.99 -11.25 -30.43
CA GLU A 279 6.58 -11.07 -31.83
C GLU A 279 7.24 -9.82 -32.42
N GLY A 280 8.36 -10.02 -33.12
CA GLY A 280 9.15 -8.92 -33.67
C GLY A 280 9.65 -8.00 -32.57
N ALA A 281 9.32 -6.70 -32.66
CA ALA A 281 9.67 -5.69 -31.66
C ALA A 281 8.65 -5.58 -30.50
N THR A 282 7.60 -6.40 -30.50
CA THR A 282 6.58 -6.38 -29.45
C THR A 282 6.69 -7.61 -28.57
N THR A 283 6.75 -7.38 -27.26
CA THR A 283 6.66 -8.45 -26.26
C THR A 283 5.29 -8.38 -25.61
N VAL A 284 4.55 -9.49 -25.66
CA VAL A 284 3.26 -9.62 -24.99
C VAL A 284 3.39 -10.62 -23.85
N THR A 285 3.09 -10.17 -22.64
CA THR A 285 2.97 -11.06 -21.48
C THR A 285 1.50 -11.37 -21.27
N THR A 286 1.14 -12.65 -21.31
CA THR A 286 -0.21 -13.11 -21.00
C THR A 286 -0.16 -13.95 -19.73
N GLY A 287 -1.15 -13.77 -18.87
CA GLY A 287 -1.29 -14.57 -17.67
C GLY A 287 -2.74 -14.95 -17.40
N ALA A 288 -2.93 -16.15 -16.87
CA ALA A 288 -4.21 -16.66 -16.41
C ALA A 288 -4.17 -16.78 -14.88
N VAL A 289 -5.22 -16.35 -14.22
CA VAL A 289 -5.35 -16.46 -12.76
C VAL A 289 -6.29 -17.60 -12.45
N ALA A 290 -5.78 -18.63 -11.78
CA ALA A 290 -6.62 -19.60 -11.11
C ALA A 290 -7.01 -18.99 -9.76
N ALA A 291 -8.22 -18.43 -9.68
CA ALA A 291 -8.80 -18.07 -8.39
C ALA A 291 -9.08 -19.38 -7.64
N GLY A 292 -8.34 -19.63 -6.57
CA GLY A 292 -8.61 -20.77 -5.70
C GLY A 292 -10.07 -20.76 -5.23
N MET A 293 -10.78 -21.84 -5.53
CA MET A 293 -12.05 -22.17 -4.89
C MET A 293 -11.82 -22.30 -3.37
N GLY A 294 -12.59 -21.54 -2.57
CA GLY A 294 -12.63 -21.58 -1.09
C GLY A 294 -11.94 -20.35 -0.48
N VAL A 295 -12.65 -19.36 0.07
CA VAL A 295 -13.56 -19.47 1.22
C VAL A 295 -14.81 -18.62 0.98
N GLY A 296 -15.98 -19.23 1.18
CA GLY A 296 -17.26 -18.55 1.12
C GLY A 296 -17.48 -17.57 2.26
N MET A 297 -17.98 -16.39 1.91
CA MET A 297 -18.90 -15.54 2.68
C MET A 297 -19.21 -14.38 1.72
N GLY A 298 -20.39 -14.27 1.10
CA GLY A 298 -21.70 -14.45 1.70
C GLY A 298 -22.05 -13.21 2.51
N ILE A 299 -22.42 -12.13 1.83
CA ILE A 299 -23.25 -11.00 2.29
C ILE A 299 -23.56 -10.18 1.02
N GLY A 300 -24.80 -10.03 0.56
CA GLY A 300 -25.98 -9.74 1.35
C GLY A 300 -26.11 -8.23 1.48
#